data_AF-A0A498S5W8-F1
#
_entry.id   AF-A0A498S5W8-F1
#
_cell.length_a   1.000
_cell.length_b   1.000
_cell.length_c   1.000
_cell.angle_alpha   90.00
_cell.angle_beta   90.00
_cell.angle_gamma   90.00
#
_symmetry.space_group_name_H-M   'P 1'
#
loop_
_entity.id
_entity.type
_entity.pdbx_description
1 polymer ?
#
loop_
_entity_poly.entity_id
_entity_poly.type
_entity_poly.pdbx_seq_one_letter_code
_entity_poly.pdbx_strand_id
1 'polypeptide(L)'
;MMALQPVLKFKNWCSSCVECLISGRTEWNDEHLAILNADKTFDDESLKGMLAALTFILEKTTKSACSTRDLELEMQQLGLPAEHCKQLTKVYAMNLEKLKNALLFNFPRASSLAISSVDAKEGENGKVYIMNLHSNNQEDISIILNDTKLNYLVQELSQAMDIIRPFVRNTTSDTH
;
A
#
# COMPACT_ATOMS: atom_id res chain seq x y z
N MET A 1 -3.16 -22.38 -33.65
CA MET A 1 -3.42 -22.76 -32.24
C MET A 1 -2.20 -22.51 -31.32
N MET A 2 -1.33 -21.52 -31.61
CA MET A 2 -0.04 -21.29 -30.91
C MET A 2 -0.04 -20.10 -29.92
N ALA A 3 -1.00 -19.17 -30.00
CA ALA A 3 -0.97 -17.94 -29.19
C ALA A 3 -1.53 -18.08 -27.75
N LEU A 4 -2.19 -19.20 -27.43
CA LEU A 4 -2.86 -19.36 -26.13
C LEU A 4 -1.89 -19.75 -25.00
N GLN A 5 -0.79 -20.43 -25.33
CA GLN A 5 0.17 -20.93 -24.35
C GLN A 5 0.94 -19.80 -23.65
N PRO A 6 1.48 -18.78 -24.34
CA PRO A 6 2.17 -17.67 -23.67
C PRO A 6 1.25 -16.87 -22.75
N VAL A 7 0.00 -16.64 -23.19
CA VAL A 7 -1.01 -15.91 -22.41
C VAL A 7 -1.41 -16.69 -21.15
N LEU A 8 -1.55 -18.01 -21.24
CA LEU A 8 -1.85 -18.86 -20.09
C LEU A 8 -0.68 -18.90 -19.10
N LYS A 9 0.55 -19.00 -19.58
CA LYS A 9 1.76 -18.94 -18.75
C LYS A 9 1.85 -17.61 -18.00
N PHE A 10 1.63 -16.49 -18.70
CA PHE A 10 1.58 -15.17 -18.09
C PHE A 10 0.47 -15.04 -17.04
N LYS A 11 -0.72 -15.57 -17.30
CA LYS A 11 -1.80 -15.62 -16.32
C LYS A 11 -1.39 -16.37 -15.05
N ASN A 12 -0.69 -17.50 -15.18
CA ASN A 12 -0.18 -18.25 -14.03
C ASN A 12 0.85 -17.44 -13.23
N TRP A 13 1.75 -16.72 -13.91
CA TRP A 13 2.67 -15.79 -13.24
C TRP A 13 1.92 -14.72 -12.45
N CYS A 14 0.89 -14.11 -13.03
CA CYS A 14 0.05 -13.13 -12.32
C CYS A 14 -0.59 -13.75 -11.07
N SER A 15 -1.17 -14.94 -11.18
CA SER A 15 -1.78 -15.65 -10.05
C SER A 15 -0.78 -15.93 -8.94
N SER A 16 0.42 -16.42 -9.28
CA SER A 16 1.46 -16.68 -8.28
C SER A 16 2.00 -15.39 -7.64
N CYS A 17 2.07 -14.28 -8.37
CA CYS A 17 2.43 -12.98 -7.78
C CYS A 17 1.36 -12.50 -6.79
N VAL A 18 0.07 -12.72 -7.10
CA VAL A 18 -1.02 -12.43 -6.16
C VAL A 18 -0.91 -13.29 -4.90
N GLU A 19 -0.65 -14.59 -5.03
CA GLU A 19 -0.44 -15.48 -3.88
C GLU A 19 0.79 -15.07 -3.06
N CYS A 20 1.87 -14.65 -3.71
CA CYS A 20 3.06 -14.11 -3.09
C CYS A 20 2.73 -12.90 -2.20
N LEU A 21 1.96 -11.93 -2.73
CA LEU A 21 1.51 -10.76 -1.99
C LEU A 21 0.57 -11.11 -0.82
N ILE A 22 -0.37 -12.04 -1.02
CA ILE A 22 -1.33 -12.44 0.02
C ILE A 22 -0.63 -13.20 1.16
N SER A 23 0.34 -14.05 0.83
CA SER A 23 1.11 -14.82 1.81
C SER A 23 2.23 -14.02 2.49
N GLY A 24 2.48 -12.79 2.06
CA GLY A 24 3.57 -11.96 2.58
C GLY A 24 4.97 -12.48 2.24
N ARG A 25 5.08 -13.25 1.14
CA ARG A 25 6.34 -13.83 0.70
C ARG A 25 7.25 -12.78 0.05
N THR A 26 8.54 -12.86 0.31
CA THR A 26 9.55 -11.91 -0.20
C THR A 26 10.49 -12.49 -1.26
N GLU A 27 10.50 -13.81 -1.46
CA GLU A 27 11.47 -14.49 -2.31
C GLU A 27 10.86 -15.63 -3.15
N TRP A 28 11.51 -15.93 -4.28
CA TRP A 28 11.14 -17.03 -5.18
C TRP A 28 12.19 -18.15 -5.07
N ASN A 29 11.78 -19.30 -4.52
CA ASN A 29 12.64 -20.49 -4.45
C ASN A 29 12.61 -21.30 -5.76
N ASP A 30 13.55 -22.25 -5.89
CA ASP A 30 13.75 -23.04 -7.11
C ASP A 30 12.53 -23.88 -7.51
N GLU A 31 11.76 -24.38 -6.54
CA GLU A 31 10.54 -25.15 -6.80
C GLU A 31 9.48 -24.28 -7.50
N HIS A 32 9.28 -23.04 -7.03
CA HIS A 32 8.34 -22.12 -7.66
C HIS A 32 8.78 -21.75 -9.09
N LEU A 33 10.08 -21.52 -9.29
CA LEU A 33 10.61 -21.18 -10.62
C LEU A 33 10.47 -22.34 -11.59
N ALA A 34 10.76 -23.57 -11.13
CA ALA A 34 10.59 -24.79 -11.93
C ALA A 34 9.13 -25.00 -12.35
N ILE A 35 8.16 -24.67 -11.50
CA ILE A 35 6.73 -24.76 -11.84
C ILE A 35 6.33 -23.67 -12.84
N LEU A 36 6.75 -22.42 -12.61
CA LEU A 36 6.35 -21.26 -13.43
C LEU A 36 7.04 -21.21 -14.79
N ASN A 37 8.15 -21.94 -14.95
CA ASN A 37 8.96 -21.97 -16.15
C ASN A 37 9.47 -23.39 -16.44
N ALA A 38 8.55 -24.36 -16.40
CA ALA A 38 8.83 -25.78 -16.63
C ALA A 38 9.45 -26.08 -18.02
N ASP A 39 9.12 -25.26 -19.01
CA ASP A 39 9.66 -25.27 -20.37
C ASP A 39 11.05 -24.61 -20.48
N LYS A 40 11.58 -24.05 -19.39
CA LYS A 40 12.89 -23.37 -19.29
C LYS A 40 13.11 -22.30 -20.37
N THR A 41 12.04 -21.59 -20.74
CA THR A 41 12.11 -20.55 -21.78
C THR A 41 12.96 -19.37 -21.33
N PHE A 42 12.94 -19.06 -20.04
CA PHE A 42 13.71 -17.99 -19.42
C PHE A 42 14.76 -18.58 -18.48
N ASP A 43 15.88 -17.87 -18.29
CA ASP A 43 16.75 -18.15 -17.16
C ASP A 43 16.10 -17.67 -15.85
N ASP A 44 16.60 -18.18 -14.72
CA ASP A 44 16.00 -17.93 -13.41
C ASP A 44 16.11 -16.46 -12.98
N GLU A 45 17.16 -15.74 -13.38
CA GLU A 45 17.34 -14.32 -13.04
C GLU A 45 16.33 -13.45 -13.81
N SER A 46 16.19 -13.67 -15.12
CA SER A 46 15.19 -13.00 -15.94
C SER A 46 13.77 -13.28 -15.45
N LEU A 47 13.45 -14.53 -15.09
CA LEU A 47 12.15 -14.89 -14.55
C LEU A 47 11.88 -14.20 -13.22
N LYS A 48 12.83 -14.22 -12.28
CA LYS A 48 12.72 -13.50 -11.01
C LYS A 48 12.50 -12.01 -11.23
N GLY A 49 13.22 -11.39 -12.18
CA GLY A 49 13.03 -9.99 -12.55
C GLY A 49 11.61 -9.68 -13.04
N MET A 50 11.07 -10.53 -13.93
CA MET A 50 9.69 -10.37 -14.42
C MET A 50 8.65 -10.56 -13.30
N LEU A 51 8.81 -11.58 -12.45
CA LEU A 51 7.91 -11.83 -11.32
C LEU A 51 7.97 -10.71 -10.28
N ALA A 52 9.15 -10.14 -10.02
CA ALA A 52 9.32 -8.99 -9.15
C ALA A 52 8.62 -7.75 -9.71
N ALA A 53 8.76 -7.48 -11.02
CA ALA A 53 8.06 -6.38 -11.68
C ALA A 53 6.53 -6.54 -11.61
N LEU A 54 6.00 -7.75 -11.88
CA LEU A 54 4.57 -8.03 -11.77
C LEU A 54 4.05 -7.88 -10.34
N THR A 55 4.78 -8.43 -9.36
CA THR A 55 4.49 -8.27 -7.94
C THR A 55 4.41 -6.78 -7.56
N PHE A 56 5.40 -5.99 -7.99
CA PHE A 56 5.44 -4.55 -7.74
C PHE A 56 4.26 -3.81 -8.36
N ILE A 57 3.92 -4.10 -9.63
CA ILE A 57 2.77 -3.49 -10.32
C ILE A 57 1.47 -3.78 -9.57
N LEU A 58 1.23 -5.04 -9.21
CA LEU A 58 0.03 -5.46 -8.48
C LEU A 58 -0.05 -4.81 -7.09
N GLU A 59 1.08 -4.75 -6.38
CA GLU A 59 1.18 -4.11 -5.07
C GLU A 59 0.84 -2.62 -5.16
N LYS A 60 1.49 -1.89 -6.08
CA LYS A 60 1.27 -0.45 -6.24
C LYS A 60 -0.14 -0.12 -6.69
N THR A 61 -0.66 -0.88 -7.66
CA THR A 61 -2.05 -0.72 -8.15
C THR A 61 -3.04 -0.88 -6.99
N THR A 62 -2.85 -1.89 -6.14
CA THR A 62 -3.71 -2.11 -4.97
C THR A 62 -3.59 -0.95 -3.98
N LYS A 63 -2.36 -0.54 -3.66
CA LYS A 63 -2.08 0.51 -2.65
C LYS A 63 -2.56 1.90 -3.07
N SER A 64 -2.57 2.19 -4.36
CA SER A 64 -3.07 3.45 -4.91
C SER A 64 -4.56 3.42 -5.25
N ALA A 65 -5.28 2.34 -4.92
CA ALA A 65 -6.68 2.13 -5.32
C ALA A 65 -6.92 2.33 -6.83
N CYS A 66 -5.94 1.94 -7.66
CA CYS A 66 -6.04 2.10 -9.12
C CYS A 66 -7.10 1.15 -9.70
N SER A 67 -7.91 1.68 -10.62
CA SER A 67 -8.99 0.94 -11.26
C SER A 67 -8.43 -0.13 -12.22
N THR A 68 -9.21 -1.18 -12.46
CA THR A 68 -8.82 -2.24 -13.41
C THR A 68 -8.66 -1.70 -14.84
N ARG A 69 -9.43 -0.67 -15.19
CA ARG A 69 -9.38 -0.03 -16.50
C ARG A 69 -8.11 0.79 -16.67
N ASP A 70 -7.75 1.58 -15.66
CA ASP A 70 -6.54 2.39 -15.70
C ASP A 70 -5.30 1.50 -15.71
N LEU A 71 -5.27 0.44 -14.88
CA LEU A 71 -4.21 -0.56 -14.93
C LEU A 71 -4.05 -1.16 -16.34
N GLU A 72 -5.15 -1.49 -17.02
CA GLU A 72 -5.08 -2.01 -18.39
C GLU A 72 -4.40 -1.02 -19.34
N LEU A 73 -4.82 0.25 -19.28
CA LEU A 73 -4.33 1.31 -20.16
C LEU A 73 -2.86 1.62 -19.91
N GLU A 74 -2.45 1.76 -18.65
CA GLU A 74 -1.06 2.01 -18.25
C GLU A 74 -0.14 0.88 -18.75
N MET A 75 -0.55 -0.39 -18.56
CA MET A 75 0.26 -1.51 -19.01
C MET A 75 0.35 -1.60 -20.53
N GLN A 76 -0.72 -1.26 -21.26
CA GLN A 76 -0.68 -1.17 -22.72
C GLN A 76 0.27 -0.07 -23.19
N GLN A 77 0.29 1.10 -22.52
CA GLN A 77 1.21 2.20 -22.84
C GLN A 77 2.67 1.85 -22.58
N LEU A 78 2.94 1.02 -21.56
CA LEU A 78 4.27 0.46 -21.30
C LEU A 78 4.67 -0.65 -22.30
N GLY A 79 3.80 -1.01 -23.24
CA GLY A 79 4.08 -1.96 -24.30
C GLY A 79 3.71 -3.41 -23.98
N LEU A 80 2.98 -3.67 -22.89
CA LEU A 80 2.51 -5.02 -22.59
C LEU A 80 1.43 -5.42 -23.62
N PRO A 81 1.49 -6.64 -24.20
CA PRO A 81 0.49 -7.07 -25.18
C PRO A 81 -0.93 -7.05 -24.61
N ALA A 82 -1.91 -6.60 -25.40
CA ALA A 82 -3.29 -6.40 -24.94
C ALA A 82 -3.91 -7.63 -24.26
N GLU A 83 -3.63 -8.83 -24.78
CA GLU A 83 -4.12 -10.08 -24.18
C GLU A 83 -3.50 -10.37 -22.82
N HIS A 84 -2.25 -9.98 -22.59
CA HIS A 84 -1.58 -10.09 -21.30
C HIS A 84 -2.15 -9.06 -20.32
N CYS A 85 -2.39 -7.82 -20.76
CA CYS A 85 -3.08 -6.81 -19.95
C CYS A 85 -4.44 -7.30 -19.47
N LYS A 86 -5.25 -7.89 -20.36
CA LYS A 86 -6.56 -8.46 -19.99
C LYS A 86 -6.45 -9.59 -18.95
N GLN A 87 -5.44 -10.45 -19.04
CA GLN A 87 -5.24 -11.50 -18.03
C GLN A 87 -4.80 -10.91 -16.68
N LEU A 88 -3.86 -9.95 -16.70
CA LEU A 88 -3.39 -9.26 -15.49
C LEU A 88 -4.55 -8.58 -14.76
N THR A 89 -5.34 -7.77 -15.48
CA THR A 89 -6.45 -7.03 -14.88
C THR A 89 -7.57 -7.95 -14.41
N LYS A 90 -7.82 -9.06 -15.12
CA LYS A 90 -8.76 -10.10 -14.66
C LYS A 90 -8.31 -10.76 -13.36
N VAL A 91 -7.03 -11.17 -13.27
CA VAL A 91 -6.48 -11.78 -12.05
C VAL A 91 -6.49 -10.79 -10.90
N TYR A 92 -6.12 -9.53 -11.14
CA TYR A 92 -6.19 -8.45 -10.17
C TYR A 92 -7.63 -8.24 -9.66
N ALA A 93 -8.61 -8.07 -10.56
CA ALA A 93 -10.01 -7.84 -10.20
C ALA A 93 -10.59 -8.98 -9.35
N MET A 94 -10.29 -10.23 -9.70
CA MET A 94 -10.77 -11.40 -8.96
C MET A 94 -10.22 -11.50 -7.53
N ASN A 95 -9.06 -10.89 -7.27
CA ASN A 95 -8.37 -10.98 -5.99
C ASN A 95 -8.26 -9.64 -5.25
N LEU A 96 -8.90 -8.58 -5.76
CA LEU A 96 -8.75 -7.21 -5.25
C LEU A 96 -9.00 -7.11 -3.75
N GLU A 97 -10.12 -7.67 -3.27
CA GLU A 97 -10.46 -7.59 -1.85
C GLU A 97 -9.46 -8.36 -0.96
N LYS A 98 -8.96 -9.50 -1.43
CA LYS A 98 -7.92 -10.25 -0.71
C LYS A 98 -6.59 -9.49 -0.69
N LEU A 99 -6.22 -8.87 -1.80
CA LEU A 99 -5.01 -8.04 -1.91
C LEU A 99 -5.11 -6.81 -1.02
N LYS A 100 -6.26 -6.11 -1.02
CA LYS A 100 -6.51 -5.00 -0.09
C LYS A 100 -6.37 -5.47 1.36
N ASN A 101 -6.96 -6.61 1.70
CA ASN A 101 -6.84 -7.17 3.05
C ASN A 101 -5.39 -7.44 3.42
N ALA A 102 -4.63 -8.11 2.56
CA ALA A 102 -3.23 -8.45 2.82
C ALA A 102 -2.29 -7.23 2.82
N LEU A 103 -2.53 -6.23 1.97
CA LEU A 103 -1.58 -5.12 1.74
C LEU A 103 -1.93 -3.85 2.51
N LEU A 104 -3.22 -3.61 2.80
CA LEU A 104 -3.68 -2.39 3.48
C LEU A 104 -3.85 -2.58 4.98
N PHE A 105 -4.19 -3.79 5.45
CA PHE A 105 -4.24 -4.05 6.89
C PHE A 105 -2.85 -4.27 7.50
N ASN A 106 -1.89 -4.73 6.69
CA ASN A 106 -0.50 -4.90 7.10
C ASN A 106 0.39 -3.69 6.81
N PHE A 107 -0.17 -2.55 6.38
CA PHE A 107 0.60 -1.32 6.47
C PHE A 107 0.94 -1.12 7.95
N PRO A 108 2.23 -0.99 8.32
CA PRO A 108 2.59 -0.42 9.59
C PRO A 108 2.17 1.05 9.53
N ARG A 109 0.87 1.30 9.72
CA ARG A 109 0.42 2.59 10.19
C ARG A 109 1.18 2.76 11.49
N ALA A 110 1.99 3.81 11.56
CA ALA A 110 2.56 4.23 12.83
C ALA A 110 1.43 4.16 13.87
N SER A 111 1.75 3.64 15.06
CA SER A 111 0.76 3.40 16.09
C SER A 111 -0.17 4.59 16.21
N SER A 112 -1.47 4.31 16.21
CA SER A 112 -2.47 5.37 16.27
C SER A 112 -2.27 6.11 17.59
N LEU A 113 -1.91 7.38 17.51
CA LEU A 113 -1.82 8.27 18.66
C LEU A 113 -3.18 8.91 18.88
N ALA A 114 -3.80 8.62 20.01
CA ALA A 114 -5.03 9.26 20.46
C ALA A 114 -4.72 10.20 21.62
N ILE A 115 -5.31 11.38 21.65
CA ILE A 115 -5.20 12.27 22.80
C ILE A 115 -6.03 11.69 23.94
N SER A 116 -5.37 11.32 25.04
CA SER A 116 -6.01 10.77 26.23
C SER A 116 -6.44 11.88 27.20
N SER A 117 -5.60 12.90 27.40
CA SER A 117 -6.00 14.11 28.13
C SER A 117 -5.21 15.34 27.68
N VAL A 118 -5.78 16.52 27.97
CA VAL A 118 -5.11 17.81 27.81
C VAL A 118 -5.31 18.58 29.10
N ASP A 119 -4.20 18.93 29.74
CA ASP A 119 -4.17 19.62 31.02
C ASP A 119 -3.39 20.93 30.89
N ALA A 120 -3.80 21.96 31.61
CA ALA A 120 -3.08 23.23 31.69
C ALA A 120 -2.78 23.55 33.15
N LYS A 121 -1.53 23.91 33.45
CA LYS A 121 -1.07 24.30 34.78
C LYS A 121 -0.38 25.66 34.71
N GLU A 122 -0.63 26.51 35.69
CA GLU A 122 0.19 27.71 35.90
C GLU A 122 1.46 27.31 36.65
N GLY A 123 2.61 27.54 36.01
CA GLY A 123 3.93 27.41 36.63
C GLY A 123 4.53 28.79 36.91
N GLU A 124 5.67 28.81 37.58
CA GLU A 124 6.41 30.04 37.93
C GLU A 124 6.81 30.88 36.69
N ASN A 125 6.96 30.25 35.53
CA ASN A 125 7.36 30.88 34.26
C ASN A 125 6.21 30.98 33.22
N GLY A 126 4.95 30.91 33.66
CA GLY A 126 3.78 31.02 32.79
C GLY A 126 2.99 29.72 32.64
N LYS A 127 2.09 29.68 31.64
CA LYS A 127 1.22 28.52 31.41
C LYS A 127 1.99 27.36 30.77
N VAL A 128 1.77 26.17 31.32
CA VAL A 128 2.30 24.90 30.83
C VAL A 128 1.14 24.01 30.44
N TYR A 129 1.17 23.51 29.21
CA TYR A 129 0.19 22.59 28.65
C TYR A 129 0.78 21.19 28.62
N ILE A 130 0.05 20.21 29.13
CA ILE A 130 0.44 18.80 29.14
C ILE A 130 -0.57 18.08 28.25
N MET A 131 -0.08 17.49 27.16
CA MET A 131 -0.87 16.66 26.25
C MET A 131 -0.44 15.22 26.44
N ASN A 132 -1.36 14.40 26.95
CA ASN A 132 -1.15 12.96 27.07
C ASN A 132 -1.70 12.28 25.83
N LEU A 133 -0.89 11.40 25.24
CA LEU A 133 -1.20 10.65 24.04
C LEU A 133 -1.10 9.17 24.37
N HIS A 134 -2.15 8.43 24.07
CA HIS A 134 -2.15 6.98 24.13
C HIS A 134 -1.82 6.41 22.74
N SER A 135 -0.88 5.48 22.71
CA SER A 135 -0.50 4.75 21.51
C SER A 135 -1.04 3.32 21.60
N ASN A 136 -1.69 2.83 20.55
CA ASN A 136 -2.28 1.49 20.57
C ASN A 136 -1.28 0.34 20.84
N ASN A 137 0.02 0.56 20.58
CA ASN A 137 1.07 -0.46 20.70
C ASN A 137 2.27 0.00 21.57
N GLN A 138 2.22 1.18 22.19
CA GLN A 138 3.32 1.73 23.00
C GLN A 138 2.78 2.37 24.29
N GLU A 139 3.71 2.72 25.18
CA GLU A 139 3.40 3.43 26.42
C GLU A 139 2.78 4.81 26.15
N ASP A 140 2.04 5.31 27.14
CA ASP A 140 1.47 6.65 27.10
C ASP A 140 2.59 7.71 27.02
N ILE A 141 2.45 8.63 26.07
CA ILE A 141 3.42 9.69 25.81
C ILE A 141 2.85 11.00 26.35
N SER A 142 3.57 11.64 27.27
CA SER A 142 3.24 12.98 27.78
C SER A 142 4.11 14.03 27.10
N ILE A 143 3.48 14.97 26.40
CA ILE A 143 4.16 16.13 25.79
C ILE A 143 3.88 17.36 26.65
N ILE A 144 4.96 18.04 27.06
CA ILE A 144 4.89 19.27 27.85
C ILE A 144 5.26 20.47 26.98
N LEU A 145 4.34 21.42 26.85
CA LEU A 145 4.43 22.59 25.99
C LEU A 145 4.31 23.87 26.82
N ASN A 146 5.08 24.88 26.47
CA ASN A 146 4.84 26.26 26.88
C ASN A 146 4.15 27.02 25.73
N ASP A 147 3.76 28.28 25.95
CA ASP A 147 3.06 29.09 24.95
C ASP A 147 3.80 29.14 23.60
N THR A 148 5.13 29.32 23.62
CA THR A 148 5.95 29.37 22.40
C THR A 148 5.91 28.06 21.62
N LYS A 149 6.08 26.92 22.31
CA LYS A 149 6.04 25.59 21.69
C LYS A 149 4.64 25.23 21.20
N LEU A 150 3.60 25.63 21.93
CA LEU A 150 2.22 25.40 21.52
C LEU A 150 1.89 26.16 20.22
N ASN A 151 2.26 27.44 20.15
CA ASN A 151 2.05 28.26 18.94
C ASN A 151 2.82 27.69 17.74
N TYR A 152 4.06 27.25 17.95
CA TYR A 152 4.84 26.57 16.91
C TYR A 152 4.15 25.28 16.43
N LEU A 153 3.68 24.44 17.35
CA LEU A 153 2.99 23.20 17.01
C LEU A 153 1.70 23.46 16.21
N VAL A 154 0.90 24.45 16.63
CA VAL A 154 -0.32 24.85 15.91
C VAL A 154 0.00 25.33 14.49
N GLN A 155 1.09 26.08 14.32
CA GLN A 155 1.53 26.53 13.01
C GLN A 155 1.91 25.37 12.10
N GLU A 156 2.76 24.45 12.57
CA GLU A 156 3.20 23.27 11.80
C GLU A 156 2.03 22.35 11.42
N LEU A 157 1.14 22.07 12.38
CA LEU A 157 -0.06 21.27 12.12
C LEU A 157 -0.99 21.95 11.13
N SER A 158 -1.13 23.28 11.19
CA SER A 158 -1.95 24.03 10.23
C SER A 158 -1.39 23.95 8.82
N GLN A 159 -0.07 24.10 8.67
CA GLN A 159 0.61 23.95 7.37
C GLN A 159 0.47 22.53 6.80
N ALA A 160 0.69 21.51 7.63
CA ALA A 160 0.50 20.12 7.25
C ALA A 160 -0.96 19.86 6.82
N MET A 161 -1.93 20.38 7.57
CA MET A 161 -3.34 20.27 7.23
C MET A 161 -3.70 20.95 5.92
N ASP A 162 -3.11 22.12 5.61
CA ASP A 162 -3.34 22.79 4.33
C ASP A 162 -2.81 21.97 3.14
N ILE A 163 -1.66 21.31 3.29
CA ILE A 163 -1.11 20.39 2.28
C ILE A 163 -2.01 19.17 2.08
N ILE A 164 -2.55 18.63 3.18
CA ILE A 164 -3.30 17.37 3.18
C ILE A 164 -4.80 17.58 2.86
N ARG A 165 -5.34 18.78 3.06
CA ARG A 165 -6.77 19.13 2.86
C ARG A 165 -7.35 18.69 1.50
N PRO A 166 -6.65 18.79 0.36
CA PRO A 166 -7.15 18.31 -0.92
C PRO A 166 -7.42 16.79 -0.96
N PHE A 167 -6.71 16.02 -0.14
CA PHE A 167 -6.76 14.55 -0.13
C PHE A 167 -7.74 13.97 0.90
N VAL A 168 -8.19 14.76 1.87
CA VAL A 168 -9.09 14.31 2.96
C VAL A 168 -10.58 14.36 2.59
N ARG A 169 -10.95 15.09 1.53
CA ARG A 169 -12.37 15.32 1.17
C ARG A 169 -13.10 14.15 0.49
N ASN A 170 -12.47 13.00 0.24
CA ASN A 170 -13.07 11.90 -0.54
C ASN A 170 -13.65 10.73 0.29
N THR A 171 -13.86 10.87 1.61
CA THR A 171 -14.37 9.74 2.44
C THR A 171 -15.79 9.93 2.99
N THR A 172 -16.54 10.96 2.58
CA THR A 172 -17.92 11.17 3.04
C THR A 172 -18.84 11.62 1.91
N SER A 173 -19.14 10.71 0.99
CA SER A 173 -20.34 10.78 0.16
C SER A 173 -20.49 9.46 -0.59
N ASP A 174 -21.13 8.48 0.06
CA ASP A 174 -21.97 7.46 -0.58
C ASP A 174 -22.62 6.62 0.54
N THR A 175 -23.64 7.20 1.16
CA THR A 175 -24.70 6.46 1.86
C THR A 175 -26.03 7.00 1.37
N HIS A 176 -26.59 6.33 0.36
CA HIS A 176 -28.01 6.32 0.06
C HIS A 176 -28.49 4.88 -0.04
#